data_AF-A0A964EHP7-F1
#
_entry.id   AF-A0A964EHP7-F1
#
_cell.length_a   1.000
_cell.length_b   1.000
_cell.length_c   1.000
_cell.angle_alpha   90.00
_cell.angle_beta   90.00
_cell.angle_gamma   90.00
#
_symmetry.space_group_name_H-M   'P 1'
#
loop_
_entity.id
_entity.type
_entity.pdbx_description
1 polymer ?
#
loop_
_entity_poly.entity_id
_entity_poly.type
_entity_poly.pdbx_seq_one_letter_code
_entity_poly.pdbx_strand_id
1 'polypeptide(L)'
;MKMKLQFLSLLTLAMVTFACQTSTDDNPSPDDVSNTLTDGRWKVSYYYDKDKVETGDFSGYTFDFRLDGAFIAYFGSNTTTGTWRTGTDDGSSRLIIDIIGSKPLDDLPDDWIILEKSDNLIKLKDDNDTHLEELHFMRVN
;
A
#
# COMPACT_ATOMS: atom_id res chain seq x y z
N MET A 1 67.51 20.22 11.50
CA MET A 1 66.77 21.49 11.24
C MET A 1 65.30 21.15 11.11
N LYS A 2 64.47 21.68 12.03
CA LYS A 2 62.99 21.73 12.04
C LYS A 2 62.23 20.38 12.19
N MET A 3 61.07 20.25 12.84
CA MET A 3 60.32 21.01 13.86
C MET A 3 59.00 20.23 14.09
N LYS A 4 58.67 19.85 15.35
CA LYS A 4 57.30 19.68 15.95
C LYS A 4 56.32 18.70 15.23
N LEU A 5 55.16 18.28 15.73
CA LEU A 5 54.30 18.60 16.88
C LEU A 5 53.38 17.37 17.12
N GLN A 6 52.86 17.25 18.34
CA GLN A 6 51.96 16.19 18.84
C GLN A 6 50.56 16.18 18.17
N PHE A 7 49.65 15.34 18.71
CA PHE A 7 48.19 15.17 18.49
C PHE A 7 47.88 13.75 17.92
N LEU A 8 46.87 12.99 18.37
CA LEU A 8 45.70 13.23 19.21
C LEU A 8 45.19 11.87 19.73
N SER A 9 44.75 11.82 20.98
CA SER A 9 43.97 10.71 21.56
C SER A 9 42.64 10.56 20.82
N LEU A 10 42.27 9.35 20.38
CA LEU A 10 40.95 9.07 19.81
C LEU A 10 40.15 8.20 20.80
N LEU A 11 39.20 8.87 21.46
CA LEU A 11 38.20 8.31 22.36
C LEU A 11 37.29 7.35 21.57
N THR A 12 37.28 6.07 21.95
CA THR A 12 36.44 5.05 21.34
C THR A 12 34.96 5.30 21.63
N LEU A 13 34.19 5.58 20.59
CA LEU A 13 32.73 5.71 20.63
C LEU A 13 32.11 4.31 20.70
N ALA A 14 31.54 3.95 21.85
CA ALA A 14 30.77 2.73 22.01
C ALA A 14 29.44 2.88 21.25
N MET A 15 29.27 2.12 20.16
CA MET A 15 27.98 1.92 19.50
C MET A 15 27.09 1.06 20.40
N VAL A 16 26.07 1.68 21.00
CA VAL A 16 24.94 0.96 21.57
C VAL A 16 24.06 0.53 20.39
N THR A 17 24.22 -0.70 19.93
CA THR A 17 23.27 -1.29 18.99
C THR A 17 21.98 -1.58 19.78
N PHE A 18 20.97 -0.75 19.57
CA PHE A 18 19.58 -1.14 19.86
C PHE A 18 19.27 -2.36 19.01
N ALA A 19 19.26 -3.55 19.63
CA ALA A 19 18.59 -4.70 19.05
C ALA A 19 17.10 -4.39 19.09
N CYS A 20 16.53 -3.96 17.96
CA CYS A 20 15.09 -3.97 17.78
C CYS A 20 14.67 -5.45 17.78
N GLN A 21 14.08 -5.91 18.89
CA GLN A 21 13.40 -7.20 18.91
C GLN A 21 12.13 -7.04 18.09
N THR A 22 12.18 -7.45 16.83
CA THR A 22 10.96 -7.74 16.08
C THR A 22 10.42 -9.06 16.59
N SER A 23 9.53 -9.02 17.58
CA SER A 23 8.64 -10.14 17.87
C SER A 23 7.70 -10.30 16.68
N THR A 24 8.06 -11.17 15.75
CA THR A 24 7.24 -11.62 14.62
C THR A 24 6.32 -12.72 15.12
N ASP A 25 5.22 -12.32 15.77
CA ASP A 25 4.00 -13.13 15.73
C ASP A 25 3.29 -12.78 14.42
N ASP A 26 3.81 -13.32 13.30
CA ASP A 26 3.18 -13.25 11.98
C ASP A 26 2.00 -14.21 11.93
N ASN A 27 1.01 -14.00 12.79
CA ASN A 27 -0.33 -14.47 12.48
C ASN A 27 -1.01 -13.31 11.74
N PRO A 28 -1.08 -13.33 10.41
CA PRO A 28 -1.79 -12.30 9.67
C PRO A 28 -3.19 -12.19 10.29
N SER A 29 -3.59 -10.97 10.63
CA SER A 29 -4.95 -10.70 11.08
C SER A 29 -5.92 -11.41 10.12
N PRO A 30 -7.04 -12.00 10.59
CA PRO A 30 -8.02 -12.63 9.70
C PRO A 30 -8.42 -11.77 8.50
N ASP A 31 -8.28 -10.45 8.62
CA ASP A 31 -8.61 -9.44 7.62
C ASP A 31 -7.41 -8.92 6.81
N ASP A 32 -6.20 -9.44 7.05
CA ASP A 32 -5.03 -9.12 6.24
C ASP A 32 -5.27 -9.61 4.81
N VAL A 33 -5.21 -8.69 3.86
CA VAL A 33 -5.38 -8.93 2.42
C VAL A 33 -4.05 -9.17 1.73
N SER A 34 -2.90 -9.07 2.41
CA SER A 34 -1.57 -9.10 1.79
C SER A 34 -1.32 -10.33 0.92
N ASN A 35 -1.63 -11.53 1.43
CA ASN A 35 -1.47 -12.78 0.66
C ASN A 35 -2.39 -12.81 -0.57
N THR A 36 -3.62 -12.30 -0.43
CA THR A 36 -4.58 -12.24 -1.54
C THR A 36 -4.12 -11.21 -2.58
N LEU A 37 -3.80 -9.98 -2.17
CA LEU A 37 -3.37 -8.89 -3.05
C LEU A 37 -2.16 -9.27 -3.89
N THR A 38 -1.18 -9.95 -3.28
CA THR A 38 0.10 -10.29 -3.92
C THR A 38 0.06 -11.55 -4.78
N ASP A 39 -1.06 -12.28 -4.77
CA ASP A 39 -1.25 -13.49 -5.57
C ASP A 39 -1.88 -13.17 -6.94
N GLY A 40 -1.20 -12.35 -7.73
CA GLY A 40 -1.58 -12.04 -9.12
C GLY A 40 -2.01 -10.61 -9.36
N ARG A 41 -2.66 -10.39 -10.51
CA ARG A 41 -3.06 -9.06 -10.98
C ARG A 41 -4.53 -8.80 -10.76
N TRP A 42 -4.85 -7.53 -10.57
CA TRP A 42 -6.19 -7.05 -10.27
C TRP A 42 -6.63 -6.03 -11.31
N LYS A 43 -7.95 -5.91 -11.48
CA LYS A 43 -8.58 -4.80 -12.18
C LYS A 43 -9.64 -4.19 -11.28
N VAL A 44 -9.91 -2.90 -11.45
CA VAL A 44 -11.07 -2.27 -10.83
C VAL A 44 -12.33 -2.81 -11.52
N SER A 45 -13.17 -3.49 -10.76
CA SER A 45 -14.45 -4.04 -11.20
C SER A 45 -15.63 -3.13 -10.84
N TYR A 46 -15.43 -2.25 -9.87
CA TYR A 46 -16.37 -1.23 -9.46
C TYR A 46 -15.60 -0.10 -8.78
N TYR A 47 -15.97 1.12 -9.14
CA TYR A 47 -15.57 2.33 -8.44
C TYR A 47 -16.74 3.30 -8.44
N TYR A 48 -17.07 3.80 -7.26
CA TYR A 48 -18.09 4.79 -7.00
C TYR A 48 -17.45 5.91 -6.19
N ASP A 49 -17.44 7.12 -6.73
CA ASP A 49 -16.95 8.34 -6.07
C ASP A 49 -18.17 9.20 -5.76
N LYS A 50 -18.55 9.26 -4.47
CA LYS A 50 -19.60 10.09 -3.88
C LYS A 50 -21.00 9.91 -4.48
N ASP A 51 -21.23 10.44 -5.68
CA ASP A 51 -22.52 10.47 -6.37
C ASP A 51 -22.49 9.81 -7.76
N LYS A 52 -21.33 9.28 -8.18
CA LYS A 52 -21.13 8.79 -9.54
C LYS A 52 -20.37 7.46 -9.58
N VAL A 53 -20.89 6.55 -10.40
CA VAL A 53 -20.14 5.34 -10.81
C VAL A 53 -19.10 5.75 -11.85
N GLU A 54 -17.82 5.67 -11.48
CA GLU A 54 -16.67 6.03 -12.33
C GLU A 54 -15.83 4.79 -12.72
N THR A 55 -16.39 3.59 -12.56
CA THR A 55 -15.76 2.30 -12.93
C THR A 55 -15.17 2.30 -14.35
N GLY A 56 -15.82 3.01 -15.29
CA GLY A 56 -15.38 3.11 -16.67
C GLY A 56 -14.01 3.79 -16.83
N ASP A 57 -13.64 4.69 -15.93
CA ASP A 57 -12.41 5.47 -16.02
C ASP A 57 -11.17 4.60 -15.79
N PHE A 58 -11.33 3.49 -15.06
CA PHE A 58 -10.29 2.46 -14.85
C PHE A 58 -10.21 1.42 -15.98
N SER A 59 -10.97 1.56 -17.07
CA SER A 59 -10.95 0.60 -18.18
C SER A 59 -9.54 0.46 -18.77
N GLY A 60 -9.02 -0.76 -18.81
CA GLY A 60 -7.69 -1.06 -19.34
C GLY A 60 -6.56 -0.98 -18.31
N TYR A 61 -6.84 -0.56 -17.07
CA TYR A 61 -5.88 -0.66 -15.98
C TYR A 61 -5.79 -2.08 -15.42
N THR A 62 -4.57 -2.49 -15.08
CA THR A 62 -4.32 -3.64 -14.19
C THR A 62 -3.33 -3.25 -13.10
N PHE A 63 -3.45 -3.87 -11.92
CA PHE A 63 -2.69 -3.55 -10.73
C PHE A 63 -1.94 -4.80 -10.27
N ASP A 64 -0.65 -4.67 -10.01
CA ASP A 64 0.25 -5.74 -9.59
C ASP A 64 0.87 -5.38 -8.23
N PHE A 65 0.27 -5.89 -7.14
CA PHE A 65 0.70 -5.65 -5.78
C PHE A 65 1.81 -6.61 -5.37
N ARG A 66 2.83 -6.10 -4.68
CA ARG A 66 4.04 -6.85 -4.34
C ARG A 66 4.28 -6.90 -2.84
N LEU A 67 4.89 -7.99 -2.39
CA LEU A 67 5.21 -8.24 -0.98
C LEU A 67 6.10 -7.19 -0.33
N ASP A 68 6.83 -6.39 -1.11
CA ASP A 68 7.67 -5.29 -0.63
C ASP A 68 6.89 -4.00 -0.34
N GLY A 69 5.56 -4.02 -0.49
CA GLY A 69 4.70 -2.86 -0.29
C GLY A 69 4.63 -1.92 -1.49
N ALA A 70 5.23 -2.27 -2.64
CA ALA A 70 5.02 -1.56 -3.90
C ALA A 70 3.85 -2.16 -4.69
N PHE A 71 3.24 -1.36 -5.57
CA PHE A 71 2.41 -1.90 -6.64
C PHE A 71 2.64 -1.15 -7.95
N ILE A 72 2.34 -1.81 -9.07
CA ILE A 72 2.39 -1.18 -10.40
C ILE A 72 1.00 -1.14 -11.01
N ALA A 73 0.53 0.05 -11.36
CA ALA A 73 -0.63 0.27 -12.23
C ALA A 73 -0.16 0.28 -13.69
N TYR A 74 -0.67 -0.65 -14.51
CA TYR A 74 -0.40 -0.77 -15.93
C TYR A 74 -1.56 -0.23 -16.75
N PHE A 75 -1.27 0.61 -17.76
CA PHE A 75 -2.21 1.02 -18.80
C PHE A 75 -1.55 0.89 -20.17
N GLY A 76 -1.81 -0.22 -20.86
CA GLY A 76 -1.05 -0.58 -22.07
C GLY A 76 0.44 -0.75 -21.75
N SER A 77 1.30 0.06 -22.37
CA SER A 77 2.74 0.09 -22.10
C SER A 77 3.16 1.07 -20.99
N ASN A 78 2.24 1.91 -20.51
CA ASN A 78 2.53 2.89 -19.48
C ASN A 78 2.41 2.25 -18.10
N THR A 79 3.27 2.67 -17.18
CA THR A 79 3.29 2.19 -15.80
C THR A 79 3.39 3.35 -14.81
N THR A 80 2.60 3.29 -13.75
CA THR A 80 2.72 4.18 -12.59
C THR A 80 2.93 3.32 -11.36
N THR A 81 3.94 3.66 -10.55
CA THR A 81 4.23 2.94 -9.30
C THR A 81 3.58 3.65 -8.13
N GLY A 82 2.96 2.86 -7.26
CA GLY A 82 2.49 3.31 -5.95
C GLY A 82 3.00 2.41 -4.83
N THR A 83 2.57 2.70 -3.62
CA THR A 83 2.80 1.88 -2.44
C THR A 83 1.48 1.47 -1.81
N TRP A 84 1.51 0.36 -1.08
CA TRP A 84 0.38 -0.13 -0.32
C TRP A 84 0.86 -0.72 0.99
N ARG A 85 -0.03 -0.73 1.98
CA ARG A 85 0.17 -1.45 3.25
C ARG A 85 -1.17 -1.80 3.87
N THR A 86 -1.22 -2.84 4.68
CA THR A 86 -2.37 -3.11 5.53
C THR A 86 -2.21 -2.44 6.89
N GLY A 87 -3.32 -2.17 7.55
CA GLY A 87 -3.35 -1.61 8.89
C GLY A 87 -4.65 -1.95 9.60
N THR A 88 -4.71 -1.62 10.88
CA THR A 88 -5.94 -1.66 11.67
C THR A 88 -6.06 -0.34 12.38
N ASP A 89 -7.23 0.27 12.28
CA ASP A 89 -7.54 1.49 13.01
C ASP A 89 -9.06 1.56 13.26
N ASP A 90 -9.46 2.13 14.40
CA ASP A 90 -10.84 2.08 14.92
C ASP A 90 -11.51 0.69 14.89
N GLY A 91 -10.71 -0.37 15.08
CA GLY A 91 -11.18 -1.76 15.06
C GLY A 91 -11.53 -2.30 13.67
N SER A 92 -11.26 -1.53 12.61
CA SER A 92 -11.46 -1.92 11.21
C SER A 92 -10.12 -2.19 10.54
N SER A 93 -10.08 -3.22 9.70
CA SER A 93 -8.92 -3.53 8.88
C SER A 93 -8.93 -2.67 7.62
N ARG A 94 -7.77 -2.08 7.30
CA ARG A 94 -7.61 -1.08 6.24
C ARG A 94 -6.57 -1.49 5.21
N LEU A 95 -6.80 -1.12 3.96
CA LEU A 95 -5.82 -1.13 2.88
C LEU A 95 -5.46 0.32 2.57
N ILE A 96 -4.24 0.70 2.90
CA ILE A 96 -3.73 2.04 2.62
C ILE A 96 -3.08 2.01 1.24
N ILE A 97 -3.53 2.87 0.34
CA ILE A 97 -3.02 3.02 -1.03
C ILE A 97 -2.41 4.42 -1.15
N ASP A 98 -1.21 4.51 -1.73
CA ASP A 98 -0.58 5.76 -2.11
C ASP A 98 -0.05 5.64 -3.53
N ILE A 99 -0.50 6.52 -4.42
CA ILE A 99 -0.01 6.61 -5.78
C ILE A 99 -0.13 8.06 -6.26
N ILE A 100 0.94 8.55 -6.89
CA ILE A 100 0.94 9.87 -7.52
C ILE A 100 0.73 9.68 -9.01
N GLY A 101 -0.44 10.08 -9.50
CA GLY A 101 -0.82 9.98 -10.91
C GLY A 101 -1.81 11.07 -11.30
N SER A 102 -2.34 10.97 -12.51
CA SER A 102 -3.52 11.73 -12.97
C SER A 102 -4.75 10.84 -12.94
N LYS A 103 -5.95 11.45 -12.98
CA LYS A 103 -7.23 10.77 -13.27
C LYS A 103 -7.05 9.57 -14.22
N PRO A 104 -7.46 8.35 -13.81
CA PRO A 104 -8.22 8.03 -12.59
C PRO A 104 -7.35 7.67 -11.36
N LEU A 105 -6.01 7.69 -11.46
CA LEU A 105 -5.15 7.19 -10.39
C LEU A 105 -5.06 8.14 -9.18
N ASP A 106 -5.32 9.43 -9.36
CA ASP A 106 -5.37 10.41 -8.27
C ASP A 106 -6.59 10.28 -7.36
N ASP A 107 -7.54 9.41 -7.72
CA ASP A 107 -8.72 9.08 -6.90
C ASP A 107 -8.51 7.85 -5.99
N LEU A 108 -7.40 7.12 -6.16
CA LEU A 108 -7.10 5.92 -5.36
C LEU A 108 -6.45 6.15 -4.00
N PRO A 109 -5.64 7.21 -3.76
CA PRO A 109 -4.94 7.38 -2.49
C PRO A 109 -5.92 7.57 -1.32
N ASP A 110 -5.96 6.59 -0.43
CA ASP A 110 -6.81 6.61 0.77
C ASP A 110 -6.41 5.49 1.76
N ASP A 111 -7.01 5.48 2.96
CA ASP A 111 -6.92 4.41 3.96
C ASP A 111 -8.17 3.52 4.04
N TRP A 112 -8.64 3.10 2.86
CA TRP A 112 -9.79 2.24 2.60
C TRP A 112 -10.07 1.15 3.65
N ILE A 113 -11.30 1.12 4.19
CA ILE A 113 -11.81 0.02 5.03
C ILE A 113 -12.08 -1.21 4.17
N ILE A 114 -11.58 -2.38 4.59
CA ILE A 114 -11.81 -3.66 3.93
C ILE A 114 -13.18 -4.22 4.33
N LEU A 115 -14.08 -4.36 3.36
CA LEU A 115 -15.43 -4.92 3.56
C LEU A 115 -15.51 -6.41 3.31
N GLU A 116 -14.84 -6.88 2.25
CA GLU A 116 -14.89 -8.27 1.82
C GLU A 116 -13.56 -8.64 1.18
N LYS A 117 -13.08 -9.85 1.48
CA LYS A 117 -11.98 -10.47 0.76
C LYS A 117 -12.30 -11.92 0.41
N SER A 118 -11.90 -12.30 -0.78
CA SER A 118 -11.83 -13.67 -1.28
C SER A 118 -10.66 -13.79 -2.24
N ASP A 119 -10.36 -14.99 -2.71
CA ASP A 119 -9.29 -15.20 -3.70
C ASP A 119 -9.47 -14.31 -4.95
N ASN A 120 -10.71 -13.99 -5.34
CA ASN A 120 -10.97 -13.28 -6.60
C ASN A 120 -11.54 -11.87 -6.45
N LEU A 121 -11.80 -11.40 -5.23
CA LEU A 121 -12.49 -10.14 -4.97
C LEU A 121 -12.01 -9.51 -3.68
N ILE A 122 -11.72 -8.21 -3.74
CA ILE A 122 -11.52 -7.35 -2.57
C ILE A 122 -12.49 -6.18 -2.71
N LYS A 123 -13.32 -5.95 -1.69
CA LYS A 123 -14.21 -4.79 -1.62
C LYS A 123 -13.76 -3.84 -0.53
N LEU A 124 -13.74 -2.58 -0.86
CA LEU A 124 -13.25 -1.49 -0.04
C LEU A 124 -14.30 -0.39 0.03
N LYS A 125 -14.33 0.33 1.15
CA LYS A 125 -15.09 1.58 1.28
C LYS A 125 -14.28 2.67 1.97
N ASP A 126 -14.61 3.91 1.69
CA ASP A 126 -14.17 5.06 2.48
C ASP A 126 -14.79 4.98 3.90
N ASP A 127 -14.11 5.56 4.88
CA ASP A 127 -14.59 5.70 6.25
C ASP A 127 -15.59 6.87 6.43
N ASN A 128 -15.78 7.68 5.39
CA ASN A 128 -16.72 8.78 5.39
C ASN A 128 -18.17 8.36 5.07
N ASP A 129 -19.03 8.32 6.09
CA ASP A 129 -20.46 8.02 5.93
C ASP A 129 -21.26 9.09 5.15
N THR A 130 -20.70 10.29 4.90
CA THR A 130 -21.35 11.38 4.15
C THR A 130 -20.90 11.49 2.70
N HIS A 131 -19.74 10.94 2.38
CA HIS A 131 -19.17 10.88 1.05
C HIS A 131 -18.80 9.43 0.77
N LEU A 132 -19.80 8.61 0.48
CA LEU A 132 -19.58 7.19 0.25
C LEU A 132 -18.74 7.00 -1.01
N GLU A 133 -17.57 6.42 -0.84
CA GLU A 133 -16.77 5.88 -1.92
C GLU A 133 -16.62 4.37 -1.75
N GLU A 134 -16.67 3.63 -2.85
CA GLU A 134 -16.51 2.17 -2.87
C GLU A 134 -15.55 1.78 -4.00
N LEU A 135 -14.61 0.89 -3.69
CA LEU A 135 -13.59 0.41 -4.63
C LEU A 135 -13.52 -1.11 -4.58
N HIS A 136 -13.78 -1.77 -5.71
CA HIS A 136 -13.70 -3.23 -5.81
C HIS A 136 -12.62 -3.66 -6.78
N PHE A 137 -11.63 -4.40 -6.28
CA PHE A 137 -10.66 -5.10 -7.11
C PHE A 137 -11.13 -6.51 -7.39
N MET A 138 -11.15 -6.90 -8.66
CA MET A 138 -11.39 -8.27 -9.10
C MET A 138 -10.14 -8.85 -9.75
N ARG A 139 -9.81 -10.09 -9.43
CA ARG A 139 -8.64 -10.77 -9.98
C ARG A 139 -8.75 -10.91 -11.50
N VAL A 140 -7.62 -10.73 -12.18
CA VAL A 140 -7.49 -11.02 -13.61
C VAL A 140 -7.22 -12.51 -13.76
N ASN A 141 -8.12 -13.21 -14.46
CA ASN A 141 -7.97 -14.63 -14.80
C ASN A 141 -6.93 -14.85 -15.90
#